data_AF-A0A429M1R9-F1
#
_entry.id   AF-A0A429M1R9-F1
#
_cell.length_a   1.000
_cell.length_b   1.000
_cell.length_c   1.000
_cell.angle_alpha   90.00
_cell.angle_beta   90.00
_cell.angle_gamma   90.00
#
_symmetry.space_group_name_H-M   'P 1'
#
loop_
_entity.id
_entity.type
_entity.pdbx_description
1 polymer ?
#
loop_
_entity_poly.entity_id
_entity_poly.type
_entity_poly.pdbx_seq_one_letter_code
_entity_poly.pdbx_strand_id
1 'polypeptide(L)'
;ELVTGKILRVNPETGAVKTVFQVPGIINDPHAQNGLLGFAFHPDFKNNPYIYISGTFKNPQATDKNSPNQTIIRRYTYNKSTDTLQNPVDLLAGLPSSKDHQAGRLVIGPDHKIYYTLGDQGHNQLTYL
;
A
#
# COMPACT_ATOMS: atom_id res chain seq x y z
N GLU A 1 2.44 -9.56 -15.65
CA GLU A 1 3.52 -8.73 -15.05
C GLU A 1 3.33 -8.72 -13.54
N LEU A 2 4.43 -8.85 -12.78
CA LEU A 2 4.38 -8.76 -11.32
C LEU A 2 4.15 -7.30 -10.91
N VAL A 3 3.27 -7.05 -9.93
CA VAL A 3 3.07 -5.71 -9.39
C VAL A 3 4.32 -5.34 -8.59
N THR A 4 5.09 -4.37 -9.07
CA THR A 4 6.47 -4.11 -8.60
C THR A 4 6.59 -3.18 -7.39
N GLY A 5 5.47 -2.70 -6.85
CA GLY A 5 5.47 -1.67 -5.80
C GLY A 5 5.94 -0.28 -6.28
N LYS A 6 5.96 -0.05 -7.60
CA LYS A 6 6.30 1.24 -8.20
C LYS A 6 5.14 2.22 -8.13
N ILE A 7 5.46 3.48 -7.83
CA ILE A 7 4.58 4.63 -7.93
C ILE A 7 5.00 5.42 -9.17
N LEU A 8 4.08 5.54 -10.12
CA LEU A 8 4.32 6.19 -11.41
C LEU A 8 3.63 7.56 -11.43
N ARG A 9 4.28 8.54 -12.05
CA ARG A 9 3.65 9.80 -12.45
C ARG A 9 3.60 9.84 -13.98
N VAL A 10 2.43 10.16 -14.51
CA VAL A 10 2.18 10.24 -15.96
C VAL A 10 1.87 11.69 -16.31
N ASN A 11 2.51 12.22 -17.35
CA ASN A 11 2.13 13.51 -17.93
C ASN A 11 0.85 13.33 -18.76
N PRO A 12 -0.26 14.05 -18.46
CA PRO A 12 -1.53 13.87 -19.16
C PRO A 12 -1.53 14.40 -20.60
N GLU A 13 -0.64 15.33 -20.96
CA GLU A 13 -0.54 15.90 -22.30
C GLU A 13 0.28 15.02 -23.24
N THR A 14 1.37 14.43 -22.74
CA THR A 14 2.36 13.70 -23.57
C THR A 14 2.36 12.19 -23.35
N GLY A 15 1.72 11.70 -22.29
CA GLY A 15 1.80 10.29 -21.88
C GLY A 15 3.15 9.88 -21.30
N ALA A 16 4.10 10.81 -21.11
CA ALA A 16 5.41 10.49 -20.56
C ALA A 16 5.28 9.92 -19.13
N VAL A 17 5.90 8.76 -18.89
CA VAL A 17 5.84 8.04 -17.60
C VAL A 17 7.17 8.16 -16.88
N LYS A 18 7.11 8.53 -15.59
CA LYS A 18 8.25 8.48 -14.68
C LYS A 18 7.95 7.56 -13.51
N THR A 19 8.87 6.65 -13.19
CA THR A 19 8.87 5.99 -11.86
C THR A 19 9.36 7.01 -10.84
N VAL A 20 8.46 7.47 -9.97
CA VAL A 20 8.79 8.43 -8.90
C VAL A 20 9.48 7.71 -7.74
N PHE A 21 8.98 6.53 -7.40
CA PHE A 21 9.48 5.74 -6.29
C PHE A 21 9.12 4.27 -6.47
N GLN A 22 9.90 3.38 -5.83
CA GLN A 22 9.55 1.98 -5.67
C GLN A 22 9.58 1.66 -4.18
N VAL A 23 8.45 1.20 -3.64
CA VAL A 23 8.34 0.87 -2.21
C VAL A 23 9.18 -0.38 -1.94
N PRO A 24 10.24 -0.29 -1.11
CA PRO A 24 11.12 -1.42 -0.85
C PRO A 24 10.42 -2.50 -0.01
N GLY A 25 10.64 -3.76 -0.36
CA GLY A 25 10.16 -4.91 0.41
C GLY A 25 8.68 -5.27 0.20
N ILE A 26 8.02 -4.73 -0.82
CA ILE A 26 6.69 -5.19 -1.24
C ILE A 26 6.76 -6.65 -1.68
N ILE A 27 5.85 -7.46 -1.14
CA ILE A 27 5.63 -8.85 -1.54
C ILE A 27 4.37 -8.90 -2.40
N ASN A 28 4.48 -9.44 -3.60
CA ASN A 28 3.38 -9.75 -4.50
C ASN A 28 3.59 -11.18 -5.01
N ASP A 29 2.61 -12.05 -4.77
CA ASP A 29 2.64 -13.42 -5.28
C ASP A 29 2.01 -13.47 -6.69
N PRO A 30 2.53 -14.31 -7.61
CA PRO A 30 1.86 -14.58 -8.87
C PRO A 30 0.42 -15.07 -8.64
N HIS A 31 -0.52 -14.55 -9.43
CA HIS A 31 -1.96 -14.88 -9.36
C HIS A 31 -2.66 -14.52 -8.04
N ALA A 32 -2.06 -13.66 -7.22
CA ALA A 32 -2.65 -13.14 -5.98
C ALA A 32 -3.03 -11.66 -6.09
N GLN A 33 -3.77 -11.19 -5.08
CA GLN A 33 -4.26 -9.81 -4.94
C GLN A 33 -3.44 -8.98 -3.95
N ASN A 34 -2.36 -9.52 -3.40
CA ASN A 34 -1.47 -8.83 -2.46
C ASN A 34 -0.42 -7.95 -3.17
N GLY A 35 0.24 -7.05 -2.44
CA GLY A 35 1.22 -6.13 -3.03
C GLY A 35 1.10 -4.71 -2.49
N LEU A 36 1.41 -3.71 -3.33
CA LEU A 36 1.12 -2.30 -3.04
C LEU A 36 -0.38 -2.05 -3.31
N LEU A 37 -1.09 -1.50 -2.33
CA LEU A 37 -2.56 -1.38 -2.35
C LEU A 37 -3.00 0.07 -2.15
N GLY A 38 -3.17 0.50 -0.90
CA GLY A 38 -3.65 1.83 -0.56
C GLY A 38 -2.71 2.90 -1.10
N PHE A 39 -3.28 4.01 -1.57
CA PHE A 39 -2.53 5.16 -2.05
C PHE A 39 -3.38 6.42 -1.92
N ALA A 40 -2.93 7.38 -1.11
CA ALA A 40 -3.57 8.68 -0.97
C ALA A 40 -2.54 9.78 -0.73
N PHE A 41 -2.82 10.97 -1.25
CA PHE A 41 -2.13 12.19 -0.84
C PHE A 41 -2.79 12.77 0.41
N HIS A 42 -2.02 13.49 1.23
CA HIS A 42 -2.62 14.37 2.23
C HIS A 42 -3.51 15.42 1.53
N PRO A 43 -4.70 15.76 2.08
CA PRO A 43 -5.62 16.70 1.44
C PRO A 43 -5.01 18.11 1.27
N ASP A 44 -4.18 18.54 2.23
CA ASP A 44 -3.36 19.74 2.13
C ASP A 44 -1.89 19.39 1.80
N PHE A 45 -1.65 18.89 0.59
CA PHE A 45 -0.33 18.41 0.18
C PHE A 45 0.73 19.53 0.08
N LYS A 46 0.32 20.79 -0.09
CA LYS A 46 1.24 21.93 -0.20
C LYS A 46 1.98 22.18 1.11
N ASN A 47 1.26 22.11 2.24
CA ASN A 47 1.85 22.32 3.56
C ASN A 47 2.27 21.00 4.22
N ASN A 48 1.65 19.89 3.83
CA ASN A 48 1.91 18.56 4.38
C ASN A 48 2.18 17.58 3.22
N PRO A 49 3.41 17.53 2.67
CA PRO A 49 3.73 16.76 1.47
C PRO A 49 3.83 15.26 1.77
N TYR A 50 2.77 14.68 2.34
CA TYR A 50 2.70 13.29 2.73
C TYR A 50 1.91 12.47 1.72
N ILE A 51 2.42 11.26 1.49
CA ILE A 51 1.75 10.20 0.74
C ILE A 51 1.56 9.04 1.71
N TYR A 52 0.35 8.50 1.74
CA TYR A 52 -0.04 7.36 2.54
C TYR A 52 -0.19 6.16 1.61
N ILE A 53 0.42 5.04 1.99
CA ILE A 53 0.25 3.78 1.30
C ILE A 53 -0.22 2.69 2.25
N SER A 54 -0.80 1.63 1.70
CA SER A 54 -0.76 0.33 2.36
C SER A 54 -0.10 -0.69 1.45
N GLY A 55 0.53 -1.70 2.04
CA GLY A 55 1.08 -2.79 1.25
C GLY A 55 1.39 -4.02 2.06
N THR A 56 1.62 -5.12 1.34
CA THR A 56 2.01 -6.42 1.89
C THR A 56 3.52 -6.48 2.08
N PHE A 57 3.93 -6.79 3.30
CA PHE A 57 5.32 -6.95 3.71
C PHE A 57 5.50 -8.25 4.48
N LYS A 58 6.75 -8.71 4.61
CA LYS A 58 7.07 -9.86 5.46
C LYS A 58 6.63 -9.57 6.91
N ASN A 59 6.01 -10.54 7.57
CA ASN A 59 5.79 -10.51 9.00
C ASN A 59 6.89 -11.31 9.72
N PRO A 60 7.86 -10.67 10.40
CA PRO A 60 8.90 -11.40 11.12
C PRO A 60 8.39 -12.13 12.36
N GLN A 61 7.19 -11.81 12.84
CA GLN A 61 6.52 -12.48 13.96
C GLN A 61 5.54 -13.58 13.52
N ALA A 62 5.37 -13.81 12.21
CA ALA A 62 4.46 -14.85 11.72
C ALA A 62 4.95 -16.24 12.13
N THR A 63 4.11 -16.95 12.88
CA THR A 63 4.33 -18.35 13.27
C THR A 63 3.63 -19.32 12.30
N ASP A 64 2.51 -18.91 11.71
CA ASP A 64 1.84 -19.65 10.66
C ASP A 64 2.55 -19.45 9.32
N LYS A 65 3.04 -20.55 8.74
CA LYS A 65 3.72 -20.55 7.44
C LYS A 65 2.77 -20.23 6.28
N ASN A 66 1.47 -20.44 6.46
CA ASN A 66 0.46 -20.13 5.45
C ASN A 66 0.08 -18.65 5.43
N SER A 67 0.39 -17.92 6.50
CA SER A 67 0.16 -16.48 6.65
C SER A 67 1.45 -15.73 6.98
N PRO A 68 2.48 -15.77 6.11
CA PRO A 68 3.83 -15.30 6.43
C PRO A 68 3.99 -13.77 6.38
N ASN A 69 2.94 -13.04 6.02
CA ASN A 69 2.96 -11.64 5.64
C ASN A 69 2.04 -10.81 6.54
N GLN A 70 2.21 -9.49 6.48
CA GLN A 70 1.36 -8.50 7.14
C GLN A 70 1.04 -7.36 6.17
N THR A 71 -0.08 -6.71 6.39
CA THR A 71 -0.37 -5.42 5.76
C THR A 71 0.16 -4.31 6.66
N ILE A 72 0.80 -3.29 6.07
CA ILE A 72 1.27 -2.10 6.80
C ILE A 72 0.70 -0.87 6.12
N ILE A 73 0.09 0.03 6.90
CA ILE A 73 -0.23 1.39 6.49
C ILE A 73 0.97 2.28 6.85
N ARG A 74 1.58 2.90 5.84
CA ARG A 74 2.82 3.66 5.97
C ARG A 74 2.67 5.04 5.34
N ARG A 75 3.26 6.04 5.97
CA ARG A 75 3.41 7.39 5.43
C ARG A 75 4.82 7.59 4.88
N TYR A 76 4.93 8.26 3.75
CA TYR A 76 6.16 8.83 3.20
C TYR A 76 6.03 10.34 3.08
N THR A 77 7.17 11.04 3.10
CA THR A 77 7.27 12.44 2.74
C THR A 77 7.78 12.56 1.30
N TYR A 78 7.06 13.28 0.46
CA TYR A 78 7.51 13.62 -0.89
C TYR A 78 8.51 14.76 -0.83
N ASN A 79 9.64 14.60 -1.50
CA ASN A 79 10.66 15.61 -1.64
C ASN A 79 10.64 16.18 -3.06
N LYS A 80 10.24 17.46 -3.19
CA LYS A 80 10.14 18.12 -4.49
C LYS A 80 11.49 18.35 -5.16
N SER A 81 12.58 18.56 -4.41
CA SER A 81 13.90 18.85 -5.01
C SER A 81 14.53 17.62 -5.62
N THR A 82 14.31 16.44 -5.03
CA THR A 82 14.82 15.16 -5.53
C THR A 82 13.78 14.35 -6.32
N ASP A 83 12.52 14.81 -6.34
CA ASP A 83 11.37 14.19 -7.02
C ASP A 83 11.19 12.70 -6.69
N THR A 84 11.22 12.40 -5.38
CA THR A 84 11.08 11.04 -4.82
C THR A 84 10.41 11.04 -3.45
N LEU A 85 10.13 9.85 -2.91
CA LEU A 85 9.59 9.66 -1.55
C LEU A 85 10.73 9.29 -0.59
N GLN A 86 10.64 9.79 0.64
CA GLN A 86 11.61 9.55 1.71
C GLN A 86 10.93 9.49 3.08
N ASN A 87 11.71 9.24 4.14
CA ASN A 87 11.26 9.26 5.54
C ASN A 87 10.02 8.38 5.81
N PRO A 88 10.10 7.06 5.58
CA PRO A 88 9.00 6.15 5.87
C PRO A 88 8.65 6.13 7.37
N VAL A 89 7.36 6.17 7.68
CA VAL A 89 6.83 5.98 9.03
C VAL A 89 5.67 4.99 8.98
N ASP A 90 5.80 3.87 9.68
CA ASP A 90 4.71 2.90 9.85
C ASP A 90 3.67 3.50 10.80
N LEU A 91 2.45 3.68 10.30
CA LEU A 91 1.33 4.21 11.09
C LEU A 91 0.57 3.09 11.78
N LEU A 92 0.39 1.97 11.08
CA LEU A 92 -0.26 0.77 11.57
C LEU A 92 0.32 -0.45 10.87
N ALA A 93 0.91 -1.36 11.65
CA ALA A 93 1.52 -2.60 11.17
C ALA A 93 0.83 -3.82 11.82
N GLY A 94 1.23 -5.03 11.41
CA GLY A 94 0.66 -6.28 11.94
C GLY A 94 -0.78 -6.55 11.50
N LEU A 95 -1.30 -5.81 10.51
CA LEU A 95 -2.64 -6.06 9.97
C LEU A 95 -2.66 -7.39 9.19
N PRO A 96 -3.81 -8.10 9.16
CA PRO A 96 -3.99 -9.28 8.34
C PRO A 96 -3.54 -9.08 6.89
N SER A 97 -2.95 -10.14 6.32
CA SER A 97 -2.66 -10.23 4.90
C SER A 97 -2.79 -11.67 4.43
N SER A 98 -3.34 -11.85 3.25
CA SER A 98 -3.43 -13.12 2.54
C SER A 98 -3.22 -12.88 1.05
N LYS A 99 -3.55 -13.87 0.22
CA LYS A 99 -3.48 -13.74 -1.24
C LYS A 99 -4.77 -13.20 -1.85
N ASP A 100 -5.88 -13.23 -1.10
CA ASP A 100 -7.23 -12.96 -1.64
C ASP A 100 -7.97 -11.93 -0.79
N HIS A 101 -8.91 -11.22 -1.42
CA HIS A 101 -9.80 -10.22 -0.79
C HIS A 101 -9.06 -9.20 0.08
N GLN A 102 -7.90 -8.71 -0.38
CA GLN A 102 -7.11 -7.74 0.38
C GLN A 102 -7.78 -6.36 0.48
N ALA A 103 -8.64 -6.03 -0.48
CA ALA A 103 -9.29 -4.73 -0.65
C ALA A 103 -8.27 -3.57 -0.74
N GLY A 104 -8.00 -2.89 0.38
CA GLY A 104 -6.89 -1.96 0.50
C GLY A 104 -7.12 -0.54 -0.01
N ARG A 105 -8.36 -0.11 -0.26
CA ARG A 105 -8.62 1.30 -0.56
C ARG A 105 -8.30 2.16 0.66
N LEU A 106 -7.52 3.21 0.44
CA LEU A 106 -7.11 4.18 1.46
C LEU A 106 -7.52 5.57 1.00
N VAL A 107 -8.23 6.31 1.86
CA VAL A 107 -8.56 7.73 1.65
C VAL A 107 -8.37 8.52 2.95
N ILE A 108 -8.15 9.82 2.81
CA ILE A 108 -8.17 10.76 3.94
C ILE A 108 -9.50 11.50 3.92
N GLY A 109 -10.27 11.40 5.00
CA GLY A 109 -11.56 12.07 5.12
C GLY A 109 -11.44 13.57 5.39
N PRO A 110 -12.54 14.33 5.28
CA PRO A 110 -12.58 15.75 5.61
C PRO A 110 -12.34 16.04 7.10
N ASP A 111 -12.49 15.03 7.96
CA ASP A 111 -12.15 15.03 9.38
C ASP A 111 -10.66 14.73 9.66
N HIS A 112 -9.85 14.65 8.60
CA HIS A 112 -8.42 14.36 8.59
C HIS A 112 -8.07 12.98 9.20
N LYS A 113 -8.97 12.00 9.06
CA LYS A 113 -8.72 10.60 9.45
C LYS A 113 -8.44 9.72 8.25
N ILE A 114 -7.68 8.65 8.47
CA ILE A 114 -7.47 7.60 7.48
C ILE A 114 -8.66 6.65 7.51
N TYR A 115 -9.31 6.48 6.36
CA TYR A 115 -10.29 5.42 6.14
C TYR A 115 -9.64 4.35 5.26
N TYR A 116 -9.64 3.12 5.75
CA TYR A 116 -9.00 1.99 5.09
C TYR A 116 -9.94 0.79 5.02
N THR A 117 -10.17 0.26 3.83
CA THR A 117 -10.92 -0.98 3.66
C THR A 117 -9.96 -2.17 3.79
N LEU A 118 -10.19 -3.04 4.76
CA LEU A 118 -9.49 -4.32 4.91
C LEU A 118 -10.51 -5.43 4.69
N GLY A 119 -10.30 -6.27 3.66
CA GLY A 119 -11.25 -7.35 3.38
C GLY A 119 -11.11 -8.54 4.34
N ASP A 120 -11.90 -9.57 4.11
CA ASP A 120 -12.01 -10.76 4.95
C ASP A 120 -10.88 -11.80 4.74
N GLN A 121 -9.93 -11.49 3.85
CA GLN A 121 -8.78 -12.33 3.53
C GLN A 121 -9.11 -13.64 2.79
N GLY A 122 -10.33 -13.77 2.24
CA GLY A 122 -10.83 -15.01 1.63
C GLY A 122 -11.24 -16.07 2.66
N HIS A 123 -11.31 -15.70 3.94
CA HIS A 123 -11.67 -16.63 5.01
C HIS A 123 -13.12 -17.11 4.84
N ASN A 124 -13.35 -18.41 5.05
CA ASN A 124 -14.64 -19.09 4.92
C ASN A 124 -15.30 -19.13 3.52
N GLN A 125 -14.57 -18.85 2.44
CA GLN A 125 -15.13 -18.84 1.08
C GLN A 125 -15.75 -20.18 0.63
N LEU A 126 -15.38 -21.30 1.26
CA LEU A 126 -15.88 -22.64 0.94
C LEU A 126 -16.61 -23.33 2.12
N THR A 127 -16.85 -22.63 3.23
CA THR A 127 -17.36 -23.25 4.46
C THR A 127 -18.85 -23.62 4.39
N TYR A 128 -19.54 -23.24 3.31
CA TYR A 128 -20.96 -23.54 3.07
C TYR A 128 -21.21 -24.35 1.78
N LEU A 129 -20.16 -24.97 1.22
CA LEU A 129 -20.26 -25.96 0.14
C LEU A 129 -19.97 -27.36 0.72
#